data_AF-A0A2X2JK27-F1
#
_entry.id   AF-A0A2X2JK27-F1
#
_cell.length_a   1.000
_cell.length_b   1.000
_cell.length_c   1.000
_cell.angle_alpha   90.00
_cell.angle_beta   90.00
_cell.angle_gamma   90.00
#
_symmetry.space_group_name_H-M   'P 1'
#
loop_
_entity.id
_entity.type
_entity.pdbx_description
1 polymer ?
#
loop_
_entity_poly.entity_id
_entity_poly.type
_entity_poly.pdbx_seq_one_letter_code
_entity_poly.pdbx_strand_id
1 'polypeptide(L)'
;MMILENQGYSITLNAGKYQVSKFGKNVGEVSLDVIDSKIGQFQKDLDRLSQIRAIFHRYKLAHDPSVRNLYRENPGGERTIDVGYTSDLAELFKSKFGIQILFHGKPGKPPYGYTVIDHACRNIYKGGDLMPLSEFISANNSDKTLEPARSEDSARYGFNPPANKSSSTENSIVLDDIPENGSFPVPDFQIDIRDDVDDEAIHGRNRRRKRKSHTNTR
;
A
#
# COMPACT_ATOMS: atom_id res chain seq x y z
N MET A 1 6.45 -6.80 15.91
CA MET A 1 7.53 -5.80 15.79
C MET A 1 6.92 -4.43 15.55
N MET A 2 7.21 -3.48 16.45
CA MET A 2 6.81 -2.08 16.35
C MET A 2 7.79 -1.29 15.46
N ILE A 3 7.35 -0.12 14.95
CA ILE A 3 8.12 0.64 13.95
C ILE A 3 9.49 1.11 14.48
N LEU A 4 9.55 1.56 15.74
CA LEU A 4 10.77 2.06 16.37
C LEU A 4 11.75 0.92 16.68
N GLU A 5 11.25 -0.23 17.10
CA GLU A 5 12.04 -1.45 17.31
C GLU A 5 12.73 -1.88 16.02
N ASN A 6 12.01 -1.86 14.89
CA ASN A 6 12.57 -2.17 13.58
C ASN A 6 13.68 -1.21 13.14
N GLN A 7 13.73 0.01 13.69
CA GLN A 7 14.78 0.98 13.43
C GLN A 7 15.92 0.95 14.47
N GLY A 8 15.87 -0.02 15.39
CA GLY A 8 16.88 -0.23 16.44
C GLY A 8 16.72 0.68 17.66
N TYR A 9 15.53 1.27 17.84
CA TYR A 9 15.20 2.01 19.05
C TYR A 9 14.49 1.10 20.07
N SER A 10 14.75 1.33 21.35
CA SER A 10 13.97 0.79 22.46
C SER A 10 13.16 1.90 23.11
N ILE A 11 12.00 1.54 23.67
CA ILE A 11 11.11 2.46 24.35
C ILE A 11 10.81 1.91 25.74
N THR A 12 10.96 2.75 26.77
CA THR A 12 10.62 2.40 28.15
C THR A 12 9.71 3.46 28.75
N LEU A 13 8.68 3.06 29.48
CA LEU A 13 7.78 3.97 30.19
C LEU A 13 8.29 4.19 31.61
N ASN A 14 8.70 5.42 31.94
CA ASN A 14 9.20 5.80 33.27
C ASN A 14 8.55 7.12 33.71
N ALA A 15 7.97 7.13 34.92
CA ALA A 15 7.40 8.33 35.55
C ALA A 15 6.46 9.15 34.62
N GLY A 16 5.56 8.47 33.89
CA GLY A 16 4.60 9.13 32.99
C GLY A 16 5.20 9.69 31.69
N LYS A 17 6.40 9.24 31.31
CA LYS A 17 7.07 9.61 30.07
C LYS A 17 7.60 8.37 29.35
N TYR A 18 7.49 8.35 28.03
CA TYR A 18 8.24 7.41 27.22
C TYR A 18 9.66 7.94 27.01
N GLN A 19 10.64 7.13 27.38
CA GLN A 19 12.04 7.34 27.07
C GLN A 19 12.41 6.48 25.87
N VAL A 20 12.95 7.11 24.83
CA VAL A 20 13.42 6.44 23.62
C VAL A 20 14.93 6.32 23.73
N SER A 21 15.46 5.12 23.50
CA SER A 21 16.89 4.86 23.54
C SER A 21 17.36 4.19 22.24
N LYS A 22 18.61 4.46 21.85
CA LYS A 22 19.29 3.78 20.74
C LYS A 22 20.69 3.41 21.17
N PHE A 23 21.08 2.15 20.98
CA PHE A 23 22.41 1.64 21.38
C PHE A 23 22.76 1.93 22.86
N GLY A 24 21.78 1.80 23.76
CA GLY A 24 21.94 2.04 25.20
C GLY A 24 22.00 3.51 25.64
N LYS A 25 21.87 4.46 24.70
CA LYS A 25 21.80 5.90 25.00
C LYS A 25 20.37 6.39 24.88
N ASN A 26 19.91 7.15 25.88
CA ASN A 26 18.66 7.90 25.77
C ASN A 26 18.82 8.96 24.66
N VAL A 27 17.92 8.94 23.69
CA VAL A 27 17.90 9.85 22.53
C VAL A 27 16.74 10.85 22.58
N GLY A 28 15.81 10.69 23.53
CA GLY A 28 14.67 11.58 23.67
C GLY A 28 13.63 11.05 24.65
N GLU A 29 12.76 11.97 25.09
CA GLU A 29 11.67 11.67 25.99
C GLU A 29 10.40 12.39 25.53
N VAL A 30 9.24 11.76 25.74
CA VAL A 30 7.93 12.34 25.43
C VAL A 30 6.97 12.04 26.59
N SER A 31 6.29 13.06 27.12
CA SER A 31 5.28 12.85 28.16
C SER A 31 4.01 12.21 27.60
N LEU A 32 3.31 11.46 28.44
CA LEU A 32 2.03 10.86 28.08
C LEU A 32 0.99 11.91 27.68
N ASP A 33 0.92 13.04 28.38
CA ASP A 33 -0.06 14.10 28.09
C ASP A 33 0.06 14.64 26.65
N VAL A 34 1.28 14.76 26.14
CA VAL A 34 1.53 15.19 24.75
C VAL A 34 1.06 14.14 23.76
N ILE A 35 1.23 12.85 24.10
CA ILE A 35 0.79 11.74 23.25
C ILE A 35 -0.73 11.66 23.25
N ASP A 36 -1.37 11.71 24.42
CA ASP A 36 -2.83 11.65 24.54
C ASP A 36 -3.48 12.83 23.83
N SER A 37 -2.90 14.03 23.95
CA SER A 37 -3.35 15.21 23.20
C SER A 37 -3.25 14.98 21.69
N LYS A 38 -2.14 14.39 21.20
CA LYS A 38 -1.98 14.07 19.78
C LYS A 38 -2.93 12.99 19.30
N ILE A 39 -3.19 11.96 20.12
CA ILE A 39 -4.17 10.91 19.82
C ILE A 39 -5.57 11.51 19.73
N GLY A 40 -5.94 12.40 20.65
CA GLY A 40 -7.25 13.06 20.66
C GLY A 40 -7.46 14.01 19.47
N GLN A 41 -6.39 14.62 18.95
CA GLN A 41 -6.44 15.50 17.77
C GLN A 41 -6.33 14.74 16.45
N PHE A 42 -5.92 13.47 16.48
CA PHE A 42 -5.68 12.70 15.27
C PHE A 42 -7.00 12.42 14.54
N GLN A 43 -7.08 12.88 13.29
CA GLN A 43 -8.16 12.56 12.37
C GLN A 43 -7.61 11.73 11.23
N LYS A 44 -8.27 10.60 10.96
CA LYS A 44 -7.92 9.74 9.83
C LYS A 44 -8.32 10.43 8.53
N ASP A 45 -7.35 10.57 7.63
CA ASP A 45 -7.61 10.99 6.26
C ASP A 45 -8.19 9.81 5.45
N LEU A 46 -9.52 9.76 5.37
CA LEU A 46 -10.28 8.70 4.70
C LEU A 46 -10.20 8.80 3.17
N ASP A 47 -10.09 10.00 2.63
CA ASP A 47 -9.94 10.24 1.20
C ASP A 47 -8.61 9.68 0.72
N ARG A 48 -7.53 9.97 1.45
CA ARG A 48 -6.22 9.40 1.17
C ARG A 48 -6.22 7.89 1.29
N LEU A 49 -6.87 7.33 2.31
CA LEU A 49 -6.98 5.88 2.48
C LEU A 49 -7.69 5.22 1.28
N SER A 50 -8.74 5.87 0.76
CA SER A 50 -9.46 5.42 -0.43
C SER A 50 -8.57 5.49 -1.68
N GLN A 51 -7.74 6.53 -1.82
CA GLN A 51 -6.76 6.61 -2.91
C GLN A 51 -5.72 5.49 -2.82
N ILE A 52 -5.17 5.22 -1.63
CA ILE A 52 -4.21 4.13 -1.42
C ILE A 52 -4.85 2.79 -1.79
N ARG A 53 -6.13 2.59 -1.46
CA ARG A 53 -6.90 1.39 -1.82
C ARG A 53 -7.06 1.26 -3.33
N ALA A 54 -7.39 2.34 -4.03
CA ALA A 54 -7.50 2.34 -5.49
C ALA A 54 -6.16 2.03 -6.17
N ILE A 55 -5.06 2.62 -5.68
CA ILE A 55 -3.70 2.31 -6.15
C ILE A 55 -3.41 0.81 -5.94
N PHE A 56 -3.78 0.25 -4.79
CA PHE A 56 -3.58 -1.17 -4.50
C PHE A 56 -4.26 -2.05 -5.55
N HIS A 57 -5.55 -1.86 -5.80
CA HIS A 57 -6.26 -2.68 -6.78
C HIS A 57 -5.70 -2.55 -8.20
N ARG A 58 -5.25 -1.35 -8.58
CA ARG A 58 -4.61 -1.12 -9.89
C ARG A 58 -3.32 -1.92 -10.05
N TYR A 59 -2.44 -1.90 -9.04
CA TYR A 59 -1.11 -2.51 -9.16
C TYR A 59 -1.07 -3.98 -8.75
N LYS A 60 -2.04 -4.44 -7.95
CA LYS A 60 -2.20 -5.86 -7.62
C LYS A 60 -2.29 -6.73 -8.87
N LEU A 61 -2.88 -6.23 -9.96
CA LEU A 61 -3.01 -6.97 -11.23
C LEU A 61 -1.66 -7.39 -11.83
N ALA A 62 -0.61 -6.59 -11.66
CA ALA A 62 0.70 -6.79 -12.27
C ALA A 62 1.79 -7.22 -11.26
N HIS A 63 1.55 -7.06 -9.96
CA HIS A 63 2.53 -7.33 -8.92
C HIS A 63 1.92 -8.20 -7.82
N ASP A 64 2.59 -9.31 -7.51
CA ASP A 64 2.10 -10.29 -6.54
C ASP A 64 2.01 -9.66 -5.13
N PRO A 65 0.81 -9.65 -4.52
CA PRO A 65 0.64 -9.18 -3.16
C PRO A 65 1.03 -10.23 -2.09
N SER A 66 1.27 -11.48 -2.48
CA SER A 66 1.50 -12.59 -1.55
C SER A 66 2.68 -12.33 -0.64
N VAL A 67 2.49 -12.57 0.66
CA VAL A 67 3.54 -12.31 1.65
C VAL A 67 4.60 -13.40 1.61
N ARG A 68 5.86 -12.97 1.56
CA ARG A 68 7.05 -13.81 1.71
C ARG A 68 7.90 -13.35 2.90
N ASN A 69 8.67 -14.27 3.46
CA ASN A 69 9.64 -13.94 4.50
C ASN A 69 10.84 -13.20 3.90
N LEU A 70 11.32 -12.19 4.61
CA LEU A 70 12.50 -11.42 4.26
C LEU A 70 13.68 -11.94 5.08
N TYR A 71 14.69 -12.46 4.40
CA TYR A 71 15.92 -12.94 5.02
C TYR A 71 17.06 -11.98 4.76
N ARG A 72 17.98 -11.85 5.71
CA ARG A 72 19.25 -11.12 5.56
C ARG A 72 20.41 -12.01 5.95
N GLU A 73 21.50 -11.91 5.20
CA GLU A 73 22.74 -12.60 5.52
C GLU A 73 23.34 -12.08 6.83
N ASN A 74 23.87 -13.00 7.63
CA ASN A 74 24.57 -12.63 8.86
C ASN A 74 25.97 -12.10 8.55
N PRO A 75 26.39 -10.98 9.18
CA PRO A 75 27.79 -10.60 9.20
C PRO A 75 28.59 -11.71 9.89
N GLY A 76 29.35 -12.50 9.12
CA GLY A 76 30.08 -13.67 9.61
C GLY A 76 29.69 -15.01 8.98
N GLY A 77 28.73 -15.02 8.05
CA GLY A 77 28.59 -16.05 7.01
C GLY A 77 28.42 -17.49 7.48
N GLU A 78 27.16 -17.91 7.72
CA GLU A 78 26.74 -19.32 7.68
C GLU A 78 25.21 -19.48 7.83
N ARG A 79 24.50 -18.45 8.34
CA ARG A 79 23.04 -18.48 8.56
C ARG A 79 22.38 -17.19 8.06
N THR A 80 21.16 -17.32 7.55
CA THR A 80 20.27 -16.19 7.25
C THR A 80 19.40 -15.87 8.47
N ILE A 81 19.32 -14.59 8.86
CA ILE A 81 18.36 -14.10 9.86
C ILE A 81 17.03 -13.79 9.18
N ASP A 82 15.93 -14.27 9.76
CA ASP A 82 14.57 -13.80 9.47
C ASP A 82 14.42 -12.35 9.97
N VAL A 83 14.24 -11.41 9.03
CA VAL A 83 14.11 -9.97 9.28
C VAL A 83 12.64 -9.55 9.30
N GLY A 84 11.72 -10.41 8.87
CA GLY A 84 10.29 -10.13 8.83
C GLY A 84 9.66 -10.54 7.51
N TYR A 85 8.74 -9.72 7.00
CA TYR A 85 7.94 -10.05 5.82
C TYR A 85 8.01 -8.94 4.77
N THR A 86 7.79 -9.33 3.51
CA THR A 86 7.65 -8.42 2.36
C THR A 86 6.71 -9.03 1.32
N SER A 87 6.39 -8.29 0.26
CA SER A 87 5.78 -8.78 -0.98
C SER A 87 6.23 -7.90 -2.14
N ASP A 88 6.10 -8.38 -3.37
CA ASP A 88 6.49 -7.59 -4.56
C ASP A 88 5.69 -6.29 -4.65
N LEU A 89 4.38 -6.37 -4.35
CA LEU A 89 3.52 -5.19 -4.29
C LEU A 89 3.93 -4.23 -3.15
N ALA A 90 4.34 -4.73 -1.98
CA ALA A 90 4.79 -3.89 -0.87
C ALA A 90 6.10 -3.14 -1.21
N GLU A 91 7.03 -3.78 -1.92
CA GLU A 91 8.27 -3.16 -2.39
C GLU A 91 8.00 -2.09 -3.46
N LEU A 92 7.06 -2.35 -4.37
CA LEU A 92 6.58 -1.36 -5.33
C LEU A 92 5.95 -0.16 -4.63
N PHE A 93 5.07 -0.40 -3.65
CA PHE A 93 4.40 0.65 -2.90
C PHE A 93 5.38 1.61 -2.25
N LYS A 94 6.43 1.05 -1.64
CA LYS A 94 7.48 1.82 -0.97
C LYS A 94 8.31 2.63 -1.97
N SER A 95 8.78 1.99 -3.04
CA SER A 95 9.68 2.62 -4.01
C SER A 95 8.98 3.65 -4.91
N LYS A 96 7.74 3.38 -5.32
CA LYS A 96 7.00 4.21 -6.28
C LYS A 96 6.13 5.28 -5.64
N PHE A 97 5.47 4.97 -4.52
CA PHE A 97 4.49 5.86 -3.91
C PHE A 97 4.93 6.42 -2.55
N GLY A 98 6.09 5.99 -2.03
CA GLY A 98 6.51 6.33 -0.68
C GLY A 98 5.58 5.73 0.38
N ILE A 99 4.85 4.66 0.06
CA ILE A 99 3.93 3.99 1.00
C ILE A 99 4.59 2.71 1.46
N GLN A 100 5.01 2.66 2.73
CA GLN A 100 5.60 1.47 3.30
C GLN A 100 4.54 0.60 3.97
N ILE A 101 4.49 -0.67 3.57
CA ILE A 101 3.68 -1.69 4.23
C ILE A 101 4.56 -2.43 5.23
N LEU A 102 4.19 -2.39 6.51
CA LEU A 102 4.86 -3.10 7.58
C LEU A 102 3.96 -4.21 8.11
N PHE A 103 4.28 -5.46 7.78
CA PHE A 103 3.56 -6.61 8.32
C PHE A 103 3.98 -6.93 9.76
N HIS A 104 3.03 -7.38 10.56
CA HIS A 104 3.24 -7.82 11.94
C HIS A 104 2.96 -9.31 12.04
N GLY A 105 3.94 -10.05 12.54
CA GLY A 105 3.84 -11.50 12.73
C GLY A 105 4.84 -11.99 13.76
N LYS A 106 4.77 -13.30 14.04
CA LYS A 106 5.76 -14.02 14.84
C LYS A 106 6.67 -14.80 13.90
N PRO A 107 7.98 -14.93 14.21
CA PRO A 107 8.88 -15.74 13.39
C PRO A 107 8.31 -17.13 13.11
N GLY A 108 8.39 -17.56 11.85
CA GLY A 108 7.87 -18.85 11.40
C GLY A 108 6.34 -19.00 11.34
N LYS A 109 5.57 -17.92 11.59
CA LYS A 109 4.11 -17.90 11.41
C LYS A 109 3.71 -16.88 10.34
N PRO A 110 2.55 -17.01 9.69
CA PRO A 110 2.04 -15.95 8.83
C PRO A 110 1.78 -14.66 9.64
N PRO A 111 1.83 -13.48 8.99
CA PRO A 111 1.48 -12.23 9.65
C PRO A 111 0.01 -12.24 10.08
N TYR A 112 -0.30 -11.54 11.18
CA TYR A 112 -1.66 -11.38 11.70
C TYR A 112 -2.24 -9.98 11.43
N GLY A 113 -1.39 -9.02 11.05
CA GLY A 113 -1.81 -7.66 10.71
C GLY A 113 -0.72 -6.91 9.98
N TYR A 114 -0.99 -5.67 9.64
CA TYR A 114 -0.03 -4.78 9.00
C TYR A 114 -0.33 -3.32 9.34
N THR A 115 0.63 -2.45 9.08
CA THR A 115 0.52 -1.00 9.18
C THR A 115 0.91 -0.39 7.84
N VAL A 116 0.18 0.65 7.42
CA VAL A 116 0.46 1.44 6.23
C VAL A 116 1.09 2.74 6.69
N ILE A 117 2.31 3.02 6.21
CA ILE A 117 3.06 4.24 6.52
C ILE A 117 3.17 5.04 5.23
N ASP A 118 2.41 6.12 5.12
CA ASP A 118 2.50 7.05 4.01
C ASP A 118 3.56 8.11 4.34
N HIS A 119 4.75 7.99 3.76
CA HIS A 119 5.84 8.94 3.98
C HIS A 119 5.60 10.29 3.29
N ALA A 120 4.80 10.32 2.22
CA ALA A 120 4.49 11.56 1.49
C ALA A 120 3.57 12.46 2.31
N CYS A 121 2.51 11.88 2.88
CA CYS A 121 1.56 12.62 3.73
C CYS A 121 1.92 12.60 5.23
N ARG A 122 2.96 11.85 5.63
CA ARG A 122 3.36 11.62 7.04
C ARG A 122 2.25 11.04 7.91
N ASN A 123 1.44 10.16 7.31
CA ASN A 123 0.33 9.49 7.97
C ASN A 123 0.62 8.01 8.22
N ILE A 124 0.06 7.49 9.31
CA ILE A 124 0.13 6.08 9.67
C ILE A 124 -1.28 5.55 9.85
N TYR A 125 -1.59 4.46 9.16
CA TYR A 125 -2.89 3.80 9.23
C TYR A 125 -2.74 2.36 9.71
N LYS A 126 -3.71 1.92 10.52
CA LYS A 126 -3.85 0.48 10.79
C LYS A 126 -4.22 -0.21 9.49
N GLY A 127 -3.60 -1.33 9.16
CA GLY A 127 -3.86 -2.04 7.91
C GLY A 127 -5.34 -2.40 7.73
N GLY A 128 -6.02 -2.80 8.80
CA GLY A 128 -7.46 -3.08 8.76
C GLY A 128 -8.35 -1.88 8.42
N ASP A 129 -7.87 -0.64 8.56
CA ASP A 129 -8.58 0.54 8.08
C ASP A 129 -8.54 0.61 6.54
N LEU A 130 -7.43 0.19 5.92
CA LEU A 130 -7.30 0.11 4.47
C LEU A 130 -8.11 -1.08 3.91
N MET A 131 -7.80 -2.29 4.38
CA MET A 131 -8.51 -3.53 4.06
C MET A 131 -8.06 -4.68 4.97
N PRO A 132 -8.86 -5.75 5.14
CA PRO A 132 -8.44 -6.97 5.83
C PRO A 132 -7.11 -7.53 5.29
N LEU A 133 -6.27 -8.09 6.18
CA LEU A 133 -4.98 -8.66 5.77
C LEU A 133 -5.16 -9.81 4.76
N SER A 134 -6.17 -10.66 4.95
CA SER A 134 -6.48 -11.76 4.03
C SER A 134 -6.75 -11.25 2.62
N GLU A 135 -7.51 -10.16 2.47
CA GLU A 135 -7.77 -9.50 1.19
C GLU A 135 -6.49 -8.94 0.57
N PHE A 136 -5.68 -8.26 1.41
CA PHE A 136 -4.41 -7.67 0.97
C PHE A 136 -3.49 -8.73 0.37
N ILE A 137 -3.28 -9.86 1.04
CA ILE A 137 -2.29 -10.87 0.64
C ILE A 137 -2.82 -11.89 -0.36
N SER A 138 -4.09 -11.84 -0.72
CA SER A 138 -4.69 -12.81 -1.65
C SER A 138 -4.10 -12.62 -3.04
N ALA A 139 -3.44 -13.65 -3.57
CA ALA A 139 -2.97 -13.68 -4.95
C ALA A 139 -4.11 -13.44 -5.94
N ASN A 140 -3.78 -12.94 -7.13
CA ASN A 140 -4.73 -12.95 -8.23
C ASN A 140 -4.84 -14.39 -8.72
N ASN A 141 -5.79 -15.14 -8.20
CA ASN A 141 -6.21 -16.38 -8.83
C ASN A 141 -6.98 -16.02 -10.11
N SER A 142 -6.27 -15.60 -11.15
CA SER A 142 -6.79 -15.59 -12.52
C SER A 142 -6.73 -17.00 -13.10
N ASP A 143 -7.25 -17.98 -12.36
CA ASP A 143 -7.41 -19.36 -12.80
C ASP A 143 -8.90 -19.72 -12.69
N LYS A 144 -9.69 -19.05 -13.54
CA LYS A 144 -10.98 -19.61 -13.94
C LYS A 144 -10.69 -20.71 -14.97
N THR A 145 -10.26 -21.87 -14.50
CA THR A 145 -10.62 -23.11 -15.19
C THR A 145 -12.12 -23.26 -15.01
N LEU A 146 -12.87 -22.74 -15.99
CA LEU A 146 -14.25 -23.12 -16.20
C LEU A 146 -14.24 -24.60 -16.57
N GLU A 147 -14.36 -25.45 -15.56
CA GLU A 147 -14.73 -26.84 -15.76
C GLU A 147 -16.07 -26.86 -16.53
N PRO A 148 -16.15 -27.45 -17.73
CA PRO A 148 -17.41 -27.55 -18.44
C PRO A 148 -18.33 -28.47 -17.65
N ALA A 149 -19.40 -27.90 -17.09
CA ALA A 149 -20.50 -28.65 -16.51
C ALA A 149 -21.04 -29.62 -17.58
N ARG A 150 -20.75 -30.91 -17.42
CA ARG A 150 -21.39 -31.97 -18.19
C ARG A 150 -22.88 -31.94 -17.86
N SER A 151 -23.67 -31.64 -18.87
CA SER A 151 -25.13 -31.76 -18.89
C SER A 151 -25.51 -33.23 -18.98
N GLU A 152 -26.23 -33.73 -17.98
CA GLU A 152 -27.11 -34.89 -18.15
C GLU A 152 -28.51 -34.56 -17.62
N ASP A 153 -29.47 -34.90 -18.47
CA ASP A 153 -30.86 -35.25 -18.24
C ASP A 153 -31.96 -34.18 -18.10
N SER A 154 -32.58 -34.01 -19.27
CA SER A 154 -33.95 -33.59 -19.55
C SER A 154 -35.03 -34.28 -18.72
N ALA A 155 -35.98 -33.50 -18.20
CA ALA A 155 -37.40 -33.89 -18.17
C ALA A 155 -38.31 -32.65 -18.20
N ARG A 156 -39.46 -32.82 -18.85
CA ARG A 156 -40.35 -31.83 -19.45
C ARG A 156 -41.40 -31.24 -18.49
N TYR A 157 -42.10 -30.23 -19.03
CA TYR A 157 -43.40 -29.62 -18.66
C TYR A 157 -43.31 -28.41 -17.72
N GLY A 158 -43.96 -27.27 -17.98
CA GLY A 158 -44.90 -26.87 -19.03
C GLY A 158 -45.28 -25.41 -18.77
N PHE A 159 -45.34 -24.61 -19.83
CA PHE A 159 -45.71 -23.20 -19.79
C PHE A 159 -47.25 -23.06 -19.73
N ASN A 160 -47.78 -22.17 -18.90
CA ASN A 160 -49.09 -21.50 -19.06
C ASN A 160 -49.19 -20.31 -18.08
N PRO A 161 -49.36 -19.05 -18.56
CA PRO A 161 -49.64 -17.90 -17.71
C PRO A 161 -51.16 -17.65 -17.61
N PRO A 162 -51.64 -17.00 -16.54
CA PRO A 162 -52.65 -15.96 -16.78
C PRO A 162 -52.55 -14.71 -15.88
N ALA A 163 -53.30 -13.72 -16.37
CA ALA A 163 -53.33 -12.29 -16.08
C ALA A 163 -53.86 -11.84 -14.70
N ASN A 164 -53.31 -10.70 -14.27
CA ASN A 164 -53.93 -9.51 -13.66
C ASN A 164 -54.98 -9.67 -12.53
N LYS A 165 -54.60 -9.24 -11.31
CA LYS A 165 -55.41 -8.32 -10.49
C LYS A 165 -54.52 -7.35 -9.71
N SER A 166 -54.86 -6.08 -9.83
CA SER A 166 -54.27 -4.88 -9.22
C SER A 166 -54.76 -4.64 -7.80
N SER A 167 -53.86 -4.18 -6.92
CA SER A 167 -54.16 -3.25 -5.82
C SER A 167 -52.89 -2.48 -5.39
N SER A 168 -52.73 -1.31 -5.99
CA SER A 168 -52.34 -0.01 -5.40
C SER A 168 -51.43 0.07 -4.15
N THR A 169 -50.26 0.69 -4.39
CA THR A 169 -49.53 1.72 -3.59
C THR A 169 -48.94 1.30 -2.22
N GLU A 170 -47.67 1.56 -1.87
CA GLU A 170 -46.79 2.70 -2.18
C GLU A 170 -45.29 2.32 -2.19
N ASN A 171 -44.50 3.18 -2.86
CA ASN A 171 -43.04 3.38 -2.77
C ASN A 171 -42.13 2.60 -3.74
N SER A 172 -42.23 3.02 -5.00
CA SER A 172 -41.24 2.91 -6.06
C SER A 172 -40.12 3.93 -5.91
N ILE A 173 -38.86 3.50 -5.93
CA ILE A 173 -37.89 3.98 -6.93
C ILE A 173 -37.13 2.74 -7.42
N VAL A 174 -37.52 2.30 -8.61
CA VAL A 174 -36.91 1.21 -9.36
C VAL A 174 -35.65 1.76 -10.04
N LEU A 175 -34.61 0.97 -9.86
CA LEU A 175 -33.42 0.86 -10.69
C LEU A 175 -33.86 0.46 -12.11
N ASP A 176 -33.91 1.42 -13.03
CA ASP A 176 -33.87 1.15 -14.47
C ASP A 176 -33.02 2.24 -15.14
N ASP A 177 -32.38 1.83 -16.24
CA ASP A 177 -31.45 2.57 -17.11
C ASP A 177 -29.95 2.48 -16.73
N ILE A 178 -29.40 1.27 -16.92
CA ILE A 178 -28.04 1.14 -17.44
C ILE A 178 -28.11 1.37 -18.96
N PRO A 179 -27.62 2.50 -19.49
CA PRO A 179 -27.21 2.54 -20.88
C PRO A 179 -25.90 1.76 -21.00
N GLU A 180 -25.94 0.68 -21.80
CA GLU A 180 -24.76 0.03 -22.37
C GLU A 180 -23.97 1.06 -23.20
N ASN A 181 -23.05 1.76 -22.56
CA ASN A 181 -21.81 2.23 -23.15
C ASN A 181 -20.87 2.61 -22.01
N GLY A 182 -19.92 1.72 -21.75
CA GLY A 182 -18.94 1.86 -20.67
C GLY A 182 -18.09 3.12 -20.82
N SER A 183 -18.37 4.11 -19.99
CA SER A 183 -17.45 5.18 -19.66
C SER A 183 -17.79 5.74 -18.28
N PHE A 184 -17.17 5.19 -17.24
CA PHE A 184 -17.10 5.86 -15.94
C PHE A 184 -16.21 7.10 -16.11
N PRO A 185 -16.69 8.33 -15.83
CA PRO A 185 -15.84 9.50 -15.93
C PRO A 185 -14.86 9.49 -14.75
N VAL A 186 -13.65 9.02 -15.01
CA VAL A 186 -12.50 9.31 -14.13
C VAL A 186 -12.23 10.81 -14.27
N PRO A 187 -12.11 11.58 -13.18
CA PRO A 187 -11.64 12.95 -13.29
C PRO A 187 -10.25 12.96 -13.93
N ASP A 188 -10.11 13.75 -14.99
CA ASP A 188 -8.87 13.94 -15.75
C ASP A 188 -7.85 14.66 -14.86
N PHE A 189 -6.95 13.89 -14.24
CA PHE A 189 -5.79 14.43 -13.56
C PHE A 189 -4.71 14.70 -14.61
N GLN A 190 -4.72 15.91 -15.14
CA GLN A 190 -3.65 16.40 -16.00
C GLN A 190 -2.39 16.61 -15.13
N ILE A 191 -1.52 15.61 -15.09
CA ILE A 191 -0.20 15.72 -14.46
C ILE A 191 0.68 16.54 -15.41
N ASP A 192 0.82 17.84 -15.15
CA ASP A 192 1.76 18.70 -15.86
C ASP A 192 3.17 18.52 -15.27
N ILE A 193 3.97 17.63 -15.88
CA ILE A 193 5.36 17.32 -15.48
C ILE A 193 6.34 18.29 -16.19
N ARG A 194 5.91 19.50 -16.56
CA ARG A 194 6.76 20.42 -17.31
C ARG A 194 7.79 21.20 -16.49
N ASP A 195 7.69 21.19 -15.16
CA ASP A 195 8.57 21.99 -14.28
C ASP A 195 9.24 21.21 -13.13
N ASP A 196 9.55 19.92 -13.30
CA ASP A 196 10.52 19.25 -12.42
C ASP A 196 11.63 18.58 -13.22
N VAL A 197 12.35 19.44 -13.92
CA VAL A 197 13.67 19.16 -14.47
C VAL A 197 14.68 19.55 -13.40
N ASP A 198 15.11 18.58 -12.59
CA ASP A 198 16.33 18.73 -11.77
C ASP A 198 17.57 18.73 -12.69
N ASP A 199 17.86 19.89 -13.29
CA ASP A 199 18.98 20.13 -14.21
C ASP A 199 20.37 20.17 -13.51
N GLU A 200 20.50 19.71 -12.27
CA GLU A 200 21.76 19.76 -11.52
C GLU A 200 22.26 18.38 -11.04
N ALA A 201 22.31 17.40 -11.95
CA ALA A 201 23.14 16.20 -11.73
C ALA A 201 23.88 15.66 -12.98
N ILE A 202 23.82 16.38 -14.12
CA ILE A 202 24.56 16.02 -15.35
C ILE A 202 25.92 16.74 -15.45
N HIS A 203 26.32 17.55 -14.47
CA HIS A 203 27.72 17.98 -14.36
C HIS A 203 28.55 16.97 -13.57
N GLY A 204 28.62 15.76 -14.13
CA GLY A 204 29.70 14.82 -13.87
C GLY A 204 31.05 15.52 -14.07
N ARG A 205 31.95 15.30 -13.12
CA ARG A 205 33.33 15.81 -13.05
C ARG A 205 34.05 15.72 -14.40
N ASN A 206 34.03 16.80 -15.19
CA ASN A 206 35.02 17.03 -16.25
C ASN A 206 35.72 18.37 -16.05
N ARG A 207 36.42 18.49 -14.91
CA ARG A 207 37.65 19.29 -14.85
C ARG A 207 38.73 18.56 -15.66
N ARG A 208 38.96 18.93 -16.92
CA ARG A 208 40.33 19.09 -17.47
C ARG A 208 40.38 19.64 -18.90
N ARG A 209 41.15 20.73 -19.01
CA ARG A 209 41.95 21.20 -20.16
C ARG A 209 41.22 21.84 -21.34
N LYS A 210 40.81 23.11 -21.17
CA LYS A 210 40.96 24.09 -22.25
C LYS A 210 42.45 24.41 -22.41
N ARG A 211 43.13 23.73 -23.34
CA ARG A 211 44.38 24.25 -23.91
C ARG A 211 43.99 25.41 -24.81
N LYS A 212 44.23 26.64 -24.37
CA LYS A 212 44.21 27.82 -25.25
C LYS A 212 45.47 27.77 -26.11
N SER A 213 45.29 27.64 -27.42
CA SER A 213 46.29 28.00 -28.42
C SER A 213 46.38 29.52 -28.48
N HIS A 214 47.56 30.08 -28.21
CA HIS A 214 47.92 31.40 -28.71
C HIS A 214 49.36 31.38 -29.23
N THR A 215 49.43 31.61 -30.53
CA THR A 215 50.59 32.03 -31.33
C THR A 215 51.14 33.36 -30.81
N ASN A 216 52.46 33.49 -30.60
CA ASN A 216 53.37 34.38 -31.36
C ASN A 216 54.81 34.40 -30.75
N THR A 217 55.75 34.94 -31.54
CA THR A 217 57.22 35.04 -31.44
C THR A 217 57.93 33.89 -32.17
N ARG A 218 58.74 34.14 -33.22
CA ARG A 218 59.56 35.30 -33.57
C ARG A 218 59.69 35.42 -35.08
#